data_AF-A0A958VCC7-F1
#
_entry.id   AF-A0A958VCC7-F1
#
_cell.length_a   1.000
_cell.length_b   1.000
_cell.length_c   1.000
_cell.angle_alpha   90.00
_cell.angle_beta   90.00
_cell.angle_gamma   90.00
#
_symmetry.space_group_name_H-M   'P 1'
#
loop_
_entity.id
_entity.type
_entity.pdbx_description
1 polymer ?
#
loop_
_entity_poly.entity_id
_entity_poly.type
_entity_poly.pdbx_seq_one_letter_code
_entity_poly.pdbx_strand_id
1 'polypeptide(L)'
;MLFSNKLNILLWAVLLSITACNSIDNQHALPSTAKPFSLTQIQLLDGPFKHATELNIESLLQYDPDRLLARFRQEAGLEAKAESYGGWESESLAGHSLGHQLSACAFMYQTTGQDTFKNRAEYIVAELAEIQKANGDGYIGAFTNGKKIFEEEIKQGEIRSQGFDLNGLWSPFYTHHKVLAGLRDAYRLLGIEQALEVEKGFADWIGTIVLDLDHESVQKMLHCEFG
;
A
#
# COMPACT_ATOMS: atom_id res chain seq x y z
N MET A 1 -26.42 86.88 16.37
CA MET A 1 -27.17 86.65 17.63
C MET A 1 -27.72 85.23 17.55
N LEU A 2 -26.94 84.24 17.98
CA LEU A 2 -26.90 83.68 19.33
C LEU A 2 -28.03 82.65 19.56
N PHE A 3 -27.58 81.44 19.93
CA PHE A 3 -28.32 80.28 20.45
C PHE A 3 -28.99 79.31 19.45
N SER A 4 -28.26 78.25 19.11
CA SER A 4 -28.71 76.86 19.38
C SER A 4 -27.54 75.90 19.09
N ASN A 5 -26.67 75.72 20.09
CA ASN A 5 -25.41 74.99 19.95
C ASN A 5 -25.30 73.87 21.01
N LYS A 6 -26.38 73.11 21.26
CA LYS A 6 -26.34 72.01 22.26
C LYS A 6 -27.04 70.71 21.87
N LEU A 7 -27.69 70.59 20.71
CA LEU A 7 -28.40 69.35 20.36
C LEU A 7 -27.70 68.44 19.34
N ASN A 8 -26.73 68.96 18.56
CA ASN A 8 -26.05 68.17 17.52
C ASN A 8 -24.73 67.51 17.96
N ILE A 9 -24.27 67.70 19.20
CA ILE A 9 -23.03 67.09 19.69
C ILE A 9 -23.29 65.71 20.35
N LEU A 10 -24.51 65.44 20.84
CA LEU A 10 -24.83 64.14 21.44
C LEU A 10 -25.20 63.04 20.42
N LEU A 11 -25.58 63.40 19.19
CA LEU A 11 -25.96 62.43 18.17
C LEU A 11 -24.77 61.86 17.37
N TRP A 12 -23.60 62.48 17.45
CA TRP A 12 -22.37 61.96 16.83
C TRP A 12 -21.49 61.15 17.79
N ALA A 13 -21.75 61.20 19.10
CA ALA A 13 -21.04 60.35 20.07
C ALA A 13 -21.67 58.95 20.21
N VAL A 14 -22.96 58.80 19.88
CA VAL A 14 -23.67 57.49 19.91
C VAL A 14 -23.56 56.74 18.59
N LEU A 15 -23.25 57.42 17.47
CA LEU A 15 -22.97 56.74 16.19
C LEU A 15 -21.51 56.27 16.02
N LEU A 16 -20.60 56.67 16.91
CA LEU A 16 -19.20 56.21 16.91
C LEU A 16 -18.91 55.13 17.97
N SER A 17 -19.96 54.54 18.56
CA SER A 17 -19.86 53.46 19.55
C SER A 17 -20.52 52.14 19.10
N ILE A 18 -20.96 52.03 17.84
CA ILE A 18 -21.53 50.79 17.27
C ILE A 18 -20.56 50.09 16.29
N THR A 19 -19.45 50.73 15.89
CA THR A 19 -18.44 50.12 14.99
C THR A 19 -17.26 49.48 15.72
N ALA A 20 -17.51 48.82 16.85
CA ALA A 20 -16.48 48.06 17.56
C ALA A 20 -17.06 46.89 18.36
N CYS A 21 -17.72 45.94 17.69
CA CYS A 21 -17.60 44.51 18.02
C CYS A 21 -18.40 43.65 17.01
N ASN A 22 -18.08 43.74 15.72
CA ASN A 22 -18.08 42.50 14.96
C ASN A 22 -16.71 41.90 15.22
N SER A 23 -16.54 41.30 16.41
CA SER A 23 -15.57 40.23 16.55
C SER A 23 -15.92 39.26 15.43
N ILE A 24 -15.09 39.25 14.40
CA ILE A 24 -15.04 38.14 13.45
C ILE A 24 -14.67 36.97 14.34
N ASP A 25 -15.68 36.28 14.86
CA ASP A 25 -15.52 35.02 15.55
C ASP A 25 -15.23 33.97 14.48
N ASN A 26 -14.10 34.15 13.78
CA ASN A 26 -13.43 33.09 13.04
C ASN A 26 -12.67 32.24 14.06
N GLN A 27 -13.38 31.77 15.08
CA GLN A 27 -13.04 30.51 15.70
C GLN A 27 -13.40 29.45 14.67
N HIS A 28 -12.52 29.25 13.68
CA HIS A 28 -12.48 27.97 13.00
C HIS A 28 -12.14 26.95 14.09
N ALA A 29 -13.18 26.37 14.69
CA ALA A 29 -13.04 25.26 15.60
C ALA A 29 -12.18 24.21 14.88
N LEU A 30 -10.99 23.93 15.43
CA LEU A 30 -10.12 22.92 14.86
C LEU A 30 -10.91 21.60 14.80
N PRO A 31 -10.77 20.82 13.72
CA PRO A 31 -11.44 19.53 13.64
C PRO A 31 -11.05 18.69 14.85
N SER A 32 -12.03 17.99 15.43
CA SER A 32 -11.81 17.14 16.61
C SER A 32 -10.94 15.93 16.33
N THR A 33 -10.56 15.69 15.07
CA THR A 33 -9.69 14.61 14.62
C THR A 33 -8.66 15.14 13.62
N ALA A 34 -7.40 14.75 13.82
CA ALA A 34 -6.34 14.99 12.86
C ALA A 34 -6.45 13.99 11.70
N LYS A 35 -6.23 14.45 10.46
CA LYS A 35 -6.14 13.62 9.25
C LYS A 35 -4.77 13.82 8.60
N PRO A 36 -4.12 12.76 8.08
CA PRO A 36 -2.91 12.93 7.31
C PRO A 36 -3.21 13.68 6.01
N PHE A 37 -2.23 14.46 5.53
CA PHE A 37 -2.25 14.97 4.16
C PHE A 37 -1.95 13.83 3.18
N SER A 38 -2.54 13.85 1.99
CA SER A 38 -2.09 12.97 0.91
C SER A 38 -0.70 13.39 0.44
N LEU A 39 0.07 12.45 -0.13
CA LEU A 39 1.40 12.75 -0.68
C LEU A 39 1.34 13.84 -1.76
N THR A 40 0.26 13.89 -2.54
CA THR A 40 0.01 14.93 -3.55
C THR A 40 -0.23 16.33 -2.98
N GLN A 41 -0.52 16.46 -1.68
CA GLN A 41 -0.68 17.74 -1.00
C GLN A 41 0.63 18.27 -0.41
N ILE A 42 1.71 17.48 -0.45
CA ILE A 42 3.00 17.81 0.17
C ILE A 42 4.08 17.86 -0.89
N GLN A 43 4.71 19.02 -1.03
CA GLN A 43 5.87 19.19 -1.90
C GLN A 43 7.15 19.33 -1.06
N LEU A 44 8.11 18.43 -1.29
CA LEU A 44 9.44 18.55 -0.70
C LEU A 44 10.20 19.68 -1.38
N LEU A 45 10.70 20.61 -0.57
CA LEU A 45 11.65 21.64 -1.03
C LEU A 45 13.08 21.09 -1.03
N ASP A 46 14.01 21.88 -1.56
CA ASP A 46 15.43 21.52 -1.58
C ASP A 46 15.93 21.21 -0.15
N GLY A 47 16.61 20.07 -0.01
CA GLY A 47 17.06 19.56 1.28
C GLY A 47 17.26 18.04 1.30
N PRO A 48 17.62 17.47 2.45
CA PRO A 48 18.00 16.06 2.57
C PRO A 48 16.88 15.08 2.17
N PHE A 49 15.61 15.41 2.42
CA PHE A 49 14.48 14.54 2.06
C PHE A 49 14.21 14.50 0.55
N LYS A 50 14.34 15.64 -0.13
CA LYS A 50 14.24 15.68 -1.60
C LYS A 50 15.40 14.91 -2.23
N HIS A 51 16.62 15.13 -1.73
CA HIS A 51 17.80 14.37 -2.18
C HIS A 51 17.64 12.85 -1.98
N ALA A 52 17.15 12.41 -0.82
CA ALA A 52 16.86 10.99 -0.58
C ALA A 52 15.77 10.44 -1.51
N THR A 53 14.76 11.26 -1.86
CA THR A 53 13.71 10.89 -2.83
C THR A 53 14.29 10.71 -4.22
N GLU A 54 15.18 11.60 -4.67
CA GLU A 54 15.88 11.52 -5.96
C GLU A 54 16.75 10.25 -6.05
N LEU A 55 17.51 9.92 -5.00
CA LEU A 55 18.28 8.68 -4.93
C LEU A 55 17.38 7.43 -4.94
N ASN A 56 16.22 7.50 -4.29
CA ASN A 56 15.27 6.41 -4.28
C ASN A 56 14.62 6.22 -5.66
N ILE A 57 14.33 7.30 -6.40
CA ILE A 57 13.88 7.21 -7.81
C ILE A 57 14.89 6.41 -8.63
N GLU A 58 16.17 6.78 -8.58
CA GLU A 58 17.23 6.10 -9.32
C GLU A 58 17.30 4.61 -8.96
N SER A 59 17.26 4.31 -7.66
CA SER A 59 17.32 2.93 -7.15
C SER A 59 16.11 2.09 -7.58
N LEU A 60 14.89 2.64 -7.42
CA LEU A 60 13.65 1.94 -7.80
C LEU A 60 13.59 1.63 -9.30
N LEU A 61 14.16 2.51 -10.13
CA LEU A 61 14.17 2.32 -11.58
C LEU A 61 15.14 1.22 -12.04
N GLN A 62 16.15 0.88 -11.24
CA GLN A 62 17.09 -0.21 -11.53
C GLN A 62 16.51 -1.62 -11.34
N TYR A 63 15.46 -1.77 -10.54
CA TYR A 63 14.79 -3.06 -10.41
C TYR A 63 14.01 -3.40 -11.67
N ASP A 64 14.30 -4.56 -12.24
CA ASP A 64 13.61 -5.13 -13.38
C ASP A 64 12.37 -5.91 -12.89
N PRO A 65 11.14 -5.48 -13.26
CA PRO A 65 9.91 -6.18 -12.88
C PRO A 65 9.89 -7.64 -13.32
N ASP A 66 10.41 -7.98 -14.50
CA ASP A 66 10.34 -9.35 -15.02
C ASP A 66 11.18 -10.32 -14.20
N ARG A 67 12.29 -9.84 -13.64
CA ARG A 67 13.13 -10.63 -12.73
C ARG A 67 12.45 -10.87 -11.38
N LEU A 68 11.69 -9.91 -10.88
CA LEU A 68 10.87 -10.06 -9.66
C LEU A 68 9.66 -10.98 -9.90
N LEU A 69 9.12 -10.99 -11.11
CA LEU A 69 7.98 -11.82 -11.52
C LEU A 69 8.37 -13.24 -11.93
N ALA A 70 9.65 -13.50 -12.22
CA ALA A 70 10.14 -14.75 -12.81
C ALA A 70 9.63 -16.00 -12.08
N ARG A 71 9.74 -16.05 -10.75
CA ARG A 71 9.32 -17.21 -9.96
C ARG A 71 7.81 -17.35 -9.85
N PHE A 72 7.07 -16.25 -9.77
CA PHE A 72 5.61 -16.31 -9.83
C PHE A 72 5.12 -16.93 -11.14
N ARG A 73 5.75 -16.56 -12.26
CA ARG A 73 5.46 -17.15 -13.57
C ARG A 73 5.79 -18.65 -13.57
N GLN A 74 6.96 -19.04 -13.09
CA GLN A 74 7.38 -20.44 -13.01
C GLN A 74 6.44 -21.31 -12.16
N GLU A 75 6.06 -20.87 -10.96
CA GLU A 75 5.15 -21.62 -10.07
C GLU A 75 3.74 -21.73 -10.65
N ALA A 76 3.32 -20.77 -11.49
CA ALA A 76 2.06 -20.83 -12.24
C ALA A 76 2.15 -21.62 -13.56
N GLY A 77 3.29 -22.26 -13.85
CA GLY A 77 3.51 -23.02 -15.09
C GLY A 77 3.71 -22.16 -16.35
N LEU A 78 3.97 -20.86 -16.19
CA LEU A 78 4.26 -19.92 -17.27
C LEU A 78 5.76 -19.80 -17.51
N GLU A 79 6.15 -19.45 -18.74
CA GLU A 79 7.53 -19.10 -19.06
C GLU A 79 7.94 -17.80 -18.35
N ALA A 80 9.09 -17.81 -17.69
CA ALA A 80 9.69 -16.62 -17.10
C ALA A 80 10.23 -15.69 -18.19
N LYS A 81 9.98 -14.38 -18.05
CA LYS A 81 10.41 -13.36 -19.02
C LYS A 81 11.86 -12.90 -18.80
N ALA A 82 12.41 -13.15 -17.62
CA ALA A 82 13.80 -12.87 -17.27
C ALA A 82 14.29 -13.87 -16.19
N GLU A 83 15.60 -13.90 -15.96
CA GLU A 83 16.20 -14.66 -14.86
C GLU A 83 15.83 -14.05 -13.51
N SER A 84 15.45 -14.88 -12.53
CA SER A 84 15.11 -14.39 -11.20
C SER A 84 16.27 -13.62 -10.55
N TYR A 85 15.95 -12.74 -9.62
CA TYR A 85 16.96 -12.21 -8.71
C TYR A 85 17.52 -13.31 -7.81
N GLY A 86 18.76 -13.13 -7.35
CA GLY A 86 19.37 -13.98 -6.32
C GLY A 86 19.05 -13.51 -4.90
N GLY A 87 19.88 -13.90 -3.94
CA GLY A 87 19.69 -13.51 -2.54
C GLY A 87 18.39 -14.11 -1.99
N TRP A 88 17.58 -13.32 -1.31
CA TRP A 88 16.32 -13.83 -0.75
C TRP A 88 15.27 -14.17 -1.81
N GLU A 89 15.38 -13.61 -3.02
CA GLU A 89 14.51 -13.95 -4.17
C GLU A 89 14.85 -15.33 -4.78
N SER A 90 16.01 -15.92 -4.44
CA SER A 90 16.32 -17.32 -4.78
C SER A 90 15.87 -18.33 -3.71
N GLU A 91 15.36 -17.87 -2.57
CA GLU A 91 14.92 -18.72 -1.45
C GLU A 91 13.38 -18.76 -1.33
N SER A 92 12.85 -19.43 -0.30
CA SER A 92 11.39 -19.48 -0.03
C SER A 92 10.81 -18.19 0.55
N LEU A 93 11.54 -17.06 0.47
CA LEU A 93 11.03 -15.70 0.73
C LEU A 93 10.72 -14.93 -0.57
N ALA A 94 11.00 -15.54 -1.74
CA ALA A 94 10.81 -14.92 -3.04
C ALA A 94 9.43 -14.29 -3.23
N GLY A 95 9.40 -13.16 -3.93
CA GLY A 95 8.20 -12.40 -4.20
C GLY A 95 7.90 -11.29 -3.20
N HIS A 96 8.54 -11.28 -2.03
CA HIS A 96 8.36 -10.19 -1.06
C HIS A 96 8.81 -8.84 -1.64
N SER A 97 9.90 -8.82 -2.42
CA SER A 97 10.42 -7.61 -3.03
C SER A 97 9.47 -7.05 -4.10
N LEU A 98 8.77 -7.91 -4.84
CA LEU A 98 7.77 -7.48 -5.83
C LEU A 98 6.63 -6.70 -5.15
N GLY A 99 6.12 -7.22 -4.03
CA GLY A 99 5.07 -6.54 -3.26
C GLY A 99 5.50 -5.16 -2.76
N HIS A 100 6.71 -5.08 -2.18
CA HIS A 100 7.31 -3.80 -1.77
C HIS A 100 7.53 -2.85 -2.95
N GLN A 101 8.03 -3.35 -4.07
CA GLN A 101 8.28 -2.56 -5.27
C GLN A 101 6.99 -1.96 -5.84
N LEU A 102 5.87 -2.70 -5.78
CA LEU A 102 4.57 -2.22 -6.23
C LEU A 102 4.07 -1.08 -5.34
N SER A 103 4.11 -1.22 -4.01
CA SER A 103 3.81 -0.12 -3.08
C SER A 103 4.74 1.08 -3.29
N ALA A 104 6.05 0.84 -3.48
CA ALA A 104 7.02 1.90 -3.70
C ALA A 104 6.74 2.69 -4.99
N CYS A 105 6.37 2.01 -6.08
CA CYS A 105 5.94 2.66 -7.32
C CYS A 105 4.70 3.53 -7.08
N ALA A 106 3.71 3.03 -6.34
CA ALA A 106 2.50 3.76 -6.02
C ALA A 106 2.79 5.04 -5.20
N PHE A 107 3.60 4.93 -4.14
CA PHE A 107 4.01 6.09 -3.36
C PHE A 107 4.87 7.08 -4.15
N MET A 108 5.78 6.59 -5.00
CA MET A 108 6.67 7.45 -5.76
C MET A 108 5.93 8.24 -6.85
N TYR A 109 4.94 7.63 -7.50
CA TYR A 109 4.03 8.36 -8.39
C TYR A 109 3.27 9.45 -7.64
N GLN A 110 2.69 9.14 -6.48
CA GLN A 110 1.96 10.14 -5.68
C GLN A 110 2.86 11.28 -5.19
N THR A 111 4.17 11.03 -5.01
CA THR A 111 5.15 12.02 -4.55
C THR A 111 5.68 12.89 -5.70
N THR A 112 5.86 12.31 -6.89
CA THR A 112 6.64 12.96 -7.98
C THR A 112 5.84 13.24 -9.24
N GLY A 113 4.69 12.58 -9.43
CA GLY A 113 3.89 12.62 -10.65
C GLY A 113 4.54 11.94 -11.86
N GLN A 114 5.63 11.19 -11.69
CA GLN A 114 6.33 10.56 -12.82
C GLN A 114 5.62 9.29 -13.29
N ASP A 115 5.04 9.35 -14.50
CA ASP A 115 4.27 8.26 -15.11
C ASP A 115 5.02 6.92 -15.21
N THR A 116 6.36 6.94 -15.28
CA THR A 116 7.19 5.71 -15.28
C THR A 116 6.84 4.78 -14.12
N PHE A 117 6.55 5.31 -12.93
CA PHE A 117 6.18 4.50 -11.76
C PHE A 117 4.76 3.94 -11.88
N LYS A 118 3.82 4.73 -12.42
CA LYS A 118 2.45 4.25 -12.67
C LYS A 118 2.45 3.15 -13.73
N ASN A 119 3.14 3.36 -14.85
CA ASN A 119 3.27 2.38 -15.93
C ASN A 119 3.91 1.07 -15.43
N ARG A 120 4.90 1.15 -14.53
CA ARG A 120 5.52 -0.04 -13.93
C ARG A 120 4.56 -0.77 -12.97
N ALA A 121 3.77 -0.04 -12.19
CA ALA A 121 2.74 -0.63 -11.34
C ALA A 121 1.64 -1.31 -12.18
N GLU A 122 1.16 -0.66 -13.25
CA GLU A 122 0.20 -1.24 -14.19
C GLU A 122 0.74 -2.52 -14.84
N TYR A 123 2.01 -2.51 -15.27
CA TYR A 123 2.67 -3.70 -15.79
C TYR A 123 2.69 -4.85 -14.78
N ILE A 124 3.16 -4.60 -13.56
CA ILE A 124 3.24 -5.63 -12.51
C ILE A 124 1.85 -6.20 -12.20
N VAL A 125 0.82 -5.35 -12.12
CA VAL A 125 -0.56 -5.80 -11.87
C VAL A 125 -1.08 -6.67 -13.01
N ALA A 126 -0.82 -6.29 -14.27
CA ALA A 126 -1.23 -7.08 -15.42
C ALA A 126 -0.56 -8.47 -15.42
N GLU A 127 0.74 -8.53 -15.11
CA GLU A 127 1.48 -9.79 -15.00
C GLU A 127 0.95 -10.67 -13.87
N LEU A 128 0.69 -10.08 -12.69
CA LEU A 128 0.08 -10.81 -11.57
C LEU A 128 -1.32 -11.33 -11.91
N ALA A 129 -2.10 -10.60 -12.72
CA ALA A 129 -3.38 -11.07 -13.21
C ALA A 129 -3.23 -12.27 -14.16
N GLU A 130 -2.23 -12.27 -15.06
CA GLU A 130 -1.94 -13.44 -15.91
C GLU A 130 -1.53 -14.66 -15.07
N ILE A 131 -0.67 -14.46 -14.08
CA ILE A 131 -0.20 -15.49 -13.14
C ILE A 131 -1.38 -16.09 -12.37
N GLN A 132 -2.21 -15.22 -11.78
CA GLN A 132 -3.38 -15.66 -11.01
C GLN A 132 -4.37 -16.44 -11.88
N LYS A 133 -4.58 -15.99 -13.13
CA LYS A 133 -5.40 -16.70 -14.11
C LYS A 133 -4.83 -18.08 -14.47
N ALA A 134 -3.52 -18.19 -14.62
CA ALA A 134 -2.86 -19.46 -14.91
C ALA A 134 -2.98 -20.46 -13.74
N ASN A 135 -2.98 -19.97 -12.49
CA ASN A 135 -3.23 -20.80 -11.31
C ASN A 135 -4.69 -21.27 -11.18
N GLY A 136 -5.65 -20.51 -11.69
CA GLY A 136 -7.06 -20.91 -11.85
C GLY A 136 -7.99 -20.72 -10.65
N ASP A 137 -7.48 -20.33 -9.48
CA ASP A 137 -8.24 -20.27 -8.21
C ASP A 137 -7.89 -19.09 -7.29
N GLY A 138 -7.19 -18.09 -7.82
CA GLY A 138 -6.83 -16.87 -7.07
C GLY A 138 -5.44 -16.89 -6.45
N TYR A 139 -4.75 -18.04 -6.40
CA TYR A 139 -3.40 -18.14 -5.84
C TYR A 139 -2.39 -17.25 -6.58
N ILE A 140 -1.55 -16.57 -5.79
CA ILE A 140 -0.35 -15.85 -6.24
C ILE A 140 0.77 -16.18 -5.28
N GLY A 141 1.86 -16.77 -5.77
CA GLY A 141 3.05 -17.01 -4.96
C GLY A 141 4.25 -17.41 -5.80
N ALA A 142 5.44 -17.22 -5.22
CA ALA A 142 6.74 -17.48 -5.86
C ALA A 142 7.54 -18.58 -5.15
N PHE A 143 6.94 -19.25 -4.18
CA PHE A 143 7.58 -20.32 -3.43
C PHE A 143 7.47 -21.63 -4.18
N THR A 144 8.58 -22.39 -4.22
CA THR A 144 8.60 -23.74 -4.76
C THR A 144 7.61 -24.64 -4.03
N ASN A 145 6.65 -25.19 -4.77
CA ASN A 145 5.55 -26.00 -4.24
C ASN A 145 4.66 -25.28 -3.21
N GLY A 146 4.71 -23.94 -3.14
CA GLY A 146 4.01 -23.16 -2.12
C GLY A 146 2.50 -23.44 -2.10
N LYS A 147 1.86 -23.40 -3.27
CA LYS A 147 0.43 -23.67 -3.43
C LYS A 147 0.04 -25.03 -2.85
N LYS A 148 0.82 -26.06 -3.21
CA LYS A 148 0.63 -27.43 -2.74
C LYS A 148 0.72 -27.52 -1.22
N ILE A 149 1.73 -26.91 -0.61
CA ILE A 149 1.90 -26.89 0.86
C ILE A 149 0.70 -26.22 1.53
N PHE A 150 0.22 -25.10 0.98
CA PHE A 150 -0.94 -24.40 1.52
C PHE A 150 -2.23 -25.24 1.42
N GLU A 151 -2.50 -25.83 0.26
CA GLU A 151 -3.76 -26.52 -0.01
C GLU A 151 -3.84 -27.94 0.55
N GLU A 152 -2.73 -28.68 0.54
CA GLU A 152 -2.68 -30.08 0.96
C GLU A 152 -2.28 -30.24 2.43
N GLU A 153 -1.57 -29.28 3.04
CA GLU A 153 -1.12 -29.37 4.44
C GLU A 153 -1.78 -28.32 5.34
N ILE A 154 -1.51 -27.03 5.10
CA ILE A 154 -1.93 -25.95 6.01
C ILE A 154 -3.45 -25.90 6.12
N LYS A 155 -4.16 -25.99 4.98
CA LYS A 155 -5.63 -26.05 4.93
C LYS A 155 -6.23 -27.24 5.70
N GLN A 156 -5.48 -28.34 5.84
CA GLN A 156 -5.92 -29.52 6.60
C GLN A 156 -5.59 -29.41 8.11
N GLY A 157 -5.05 -28.28 8.56
CA GLY A 157 -4.60 -28.07 9.94
C GLY A 157 -3.22 -28.68 10.24
N GLU A 158 -2.52 -29.20 9.23
CA GLU A 158 -1.16 -29.75 9.40
C GLU A 158 -0.14 -28.63 9.51
N ILE A 159 -0.06 -28.00 10.67
CA ILE A 159 0.75 -26.78 10.86
C ILE A 159 2.05 -27.10 11.60
N ARG A 160 3.18 -26.83 10.96
CA ARG A 160 4.53 -26.92 11.52
C ARG A 160 5.15 -25.53 11.46
N SER A 161 5.24 -24.85 12.60
CA SER A 161 5.58 -23.44 12.66
C SER A 161 6.66 -23.18 13.72
N GLN A 162 7.74 -22.50 13.33
CA GLN A 162 8.82 -22.10 14.22
C GLN A 162 9.56 -20.86 13.71
N GLY A 163 9.41 -19.72 14.39
CA GLY A 163 10.14 -18.48 14.08
C GLY A 163 9.77 -17.91 12.71
N PHE A 164 10.58 -18.21 11.70
CA PHE A 164 10.35 -17.80 10.31
C PHE A 164 9.95 -18.95 9.40
N ASP A 165 9.76 -20.16 9.92
CA ASP A 165 9.35 -21.34 9.15
C ASP A 165 7.85 -21.61 9.33
N LEU A 166 7.15 -21.80 8.21
CA LEU A 166 5.83 -22.40 8.16
C LEU A 166 5.84 -23.52 7.12
N ASN A 167 5.80 -24.76 7.60
CA ASN A 167 5.81 -25.97 6.78
C ASN A 167 6.98 -26.02 5.78
N GLY A 168 8.16 -25.49 6.15
CA GLY A 168 9.34 -25.42 5.27
C GLY A 168 9.40 -24.17 4.38
N LEU A 169 8.39 -23.30 4.43
CA LEU A 169 8.38 -22.01 3.74
C LEU A 169 8.87 -20.91 4.68
N TRP A 170 9.71 -20.01 4.16
CA TRP A 170 10.23 -18.88 4.91
C TRP A 170 9.21 -17.74 4.91
N SER A 171 8.57 -17.49 6.07
CA SER A 171 7.62 -16.40 6.33
C SER A 171 6.61 -16.20 5.20
N PRO A 172 5.87 -17.22 4.76
CA PRO A 172 5.09 -17.12 3.52
C PRO A 172 3.91 -16.14 3.66
N PHE A 173 3.32 -15.99 4.86
CA PHE A 173 2.30 -14.97 5.10
C PHE A 173 2.87 -13.55 5.15
N TYR A 174 4.12 -13.35 5.57
CA TYR A 174 4.82 -12.06 5.40
C TYR A 174 4.91 -11.69 3.92
N THR A 175 5.29 -12.63 3.05
CA THR A 175 5.40 -12.40 1.61
C THR A 175 4.03 -12.15 0.98
N HIS A 176 3.02 -12.96 1.29
CA HIS A 176 1.64 -12.72 0.86
C HIS A 176 1.14 -11.34 1.31
N HIS A 177 1.45 -10.92 2.53
CA HIS A 177 1.14 -9.57 3.02
C HIS A 177 1.74 -8.48 2.12
N LYS A 178 3.00 -8.60 1.68
CA LYS A 178 3.62 -7.57 0.80
C LYS A 178 2.93 -7.51 -0.56
N VAL A 179 2.56 -8.65 -1.13
CA VAL A 179 1.84 -8.69 -2.41
C VAL A 179 0.46 -8.05 -2.28
N LEU A 180 -0.31 -8.41 -1.23
CA LEU A 180 -1.61 -7.80 -0.96
C LEU A 180 -1.49 -6.28 -0.72
N ALA A 181 -0.51 -5.84 0.08
CA ALA A 181 -0.27 -4.42 0.33
C ALA A 181 0.08 -3.66 -0.96
N GLY A 182 0.92 -4.24 -1.83
CA GLY A 182 1.25 -3.68 -3.12
C GLY A 182 0.02 -3.51 -4.02
N LEU A 183 -0.80 -4.57 -4.17
CA LEU A 183 -2.03 -4.53 -4.97
C LEU A 183 -3.02 -3.49 -4.42
N ARG A 184 -3.21 -3.47 -3.10
CA ARG A 184 -4.02 -2.48 -2.40
C ARG A 184 -3.57 -1.06 -2.69
N ASP A 185 -2.26 -0.79 -2.62
CA ASP A 185 -1.71 0.54 -2.83
C ASP A 185 -1.80 0.94 -4.31
N ALA A 186 -1.60 0.01 -5.24
CA ALA A 186 -1.83 0.23 -6.67
C ALA A 186 -3.28 0.63 -6.96
N TYR A 187 -4.27 -0.03 -6.33
CA TYR A 187 -5.67 0.39 -6.45
C TYR A 187 -5.92 1.75 -5.79
N ARG A 188 -5.64 1.87 -4.48
CA ARG A 188 -6.03 3.04 -3.68
C ARG A 188 -5.31 4.33 -4.07
N LEU A 189 -4.06 4.23 -4.52
CA LEU A 189 -3.24 5.39 -4.84
C LEU A 189 -3.16 5.68 -6.34
N LEU A 190 -3.24 4.67 -7.21
CA LEU A 190 -3.09 4.87 -8.65
C LEU A 190 -4.41 4.70 -9.43
N GLY A 191 -5.45 4.17 -8.80
CA GLY A 191 -6.73 3.89 -9.46
C GLY A 191 -6.65 2.72 -10.44
N ILE A 192 -5.72 1.79 -10.24
CA ILE A 192 -5.58 0.60 -11.10
C ILE A 192 -6.64 -0.43 -10.67
N GLU A 193 -7.82 -0.37 -11.28
CA GLU A 193 -8.97 -1.22 -10.92
C GLU A 193 -8.66 -2.73 -10.97
N GLN A 194 -7.85 -3.16 -11.94
CA GLN A 194 -7.42 -4.55 -12.05
C GLN A 194 -6.67 -5.03 -10.79
N ALA A 195 -5.97 -4.14 -10.09
CA ALA A 195 -5.25 -4.49 -8.87
C ALA A 195 -6.21 -4.92 -7.76
N LEU A 196 -7.38 -4.27 -7.64
CA LEU A 196 -8.40 -4.65 -6.67
C LEU A 196 -8.97 -6.04 -6.98
N GLU A 197 -9.24 -6.34 -8.26
CA GLU A 197 -9.77 -7.65 -8.63
C GLU A 197 -8.76 -8.78 -8.36
N VAL A 198 -7.48 -8.53 -8.66
CA VAL A 198 -6.40 -9.47 -8.35
C VAL A 198 -6.23 -9.63 -6.82
N GLU A 199 -6.26 -8.53 -6.06
CA GLU A 199 -6.19 -8.54 -4.59
C GLU A 199 -7.32 -9.37 -3.98
N LYS A 200 -8.56 -9.15 -4.43
CA LYS A 200 -9.74 -9.88 -3.95
C LYS A 200 -9.64 -11.37 -4.26
N GLY A 201 -9.28 -11.73 -5.50
CA GLY A 201 -9.10 -13.14 -5.86
C GLY A 201 -8.04 -13.83 -5.00
N PHE A 202 -6.97 -13.11 -4.65
CA PHE A 202 -5.92 -13.65 -3.80
C PHE A 202 -6.36 -13.75 -2.33
N ALA A 203 -7.06 -12.74 -1.83
CA ALA A 203 -7.63 -12.76 -0.49
C ALA A 203 -8.69 -13.87 -0.32
N ASP A 204 -9.53 -14.09 -1.33
CA ASP A 204 -10.52 -15.17 -1.36
C ASP A 204 -9.82 -16.54 -1.31
N TRP A 205 -8.76 -16.73 -2.11
CA TRP A 205 -7.95 -17.95 -2.05
C TRP A 205 -7.34 -18.18 -0.66
N ILE A 206 -6.74 -17.15 -0.04
CA ILE A 206 -6.21 -17.23 1.33
C ILE A 206 -7.34 -17.60 2.31
N GLY A 207 -8.54 -17.04 2.13
CA GLY A 207 -9.72 -17.38 2.90
C GLY A 207 -10.02 -18.88 2.88
N THR A 208 -9.89 -19.54 1.72
CA THR A 208 -10.08 -20.99 1.61
C THR A 208 -9.05 -21.83 2.36
N ILE A 209 -7.90 -21.24 2.72
CA ILE A 209 -6.85 -21.89 3.49
C ILE A 209 -7.10 -21.72 4.99
N VAL A 210 -7.51 -20.53 5.43
CA VAL A 210 -7.48 -20.17 6.86
C VAL A 210 -8.83 -20.17 7.57
N LEU A 211 -9.95 -19.96 6.85
CA LEU A 211 -11.25 -19.71 7.50
C LEU A 211 -11.85 -20.94 8.18
N ASP A 212 -11.52 -22.15 7.71
CA ASP A 212 -12.00 -23.41 8.27
C ASP A 212 -11.07 -23.97 9.36
N LEU A 213 -9.93 -23.32 9.62
CA LEU A 213 -9.01 -23.71 10.69
C LEU A 213 -9.56 -23.32 12.05
N ASP A 214 -9.33 -24.17 13.05
CA ASP A 214 -9.66 -23.83 14.43
C ASP A 214 -8.72 -22.75 15.00
N HIS A 215 -9.14 -22.17 16.12
CA HIS A 215 -8.38 -21.09 16.76
C HIS A 215 -6.94 -21.51 17.10
N GLU A 216 -6.73 -22.72 17.61
CA GLU A 216 -5.41 -23.22 18.02
C GLU A 216 -4.47 -23.36 16.81
N SER A 217 -5.00 -23.88 15.70
CA SER A 217 -4.31 -24.00 14.42
C SER A 217 -3.89 -22.63 13.90
N VAL A 218 -4.80 -21.65 13.88
CA VAL A 218 -4.48 -20.28 13.48
C VAL A 218 -3.41 -19.67 14.39
N GLN A 219 -3.52 -19.81 15.72
CA GLN A 219 -2.50 -19.30 16.63
C GLN A 219 -1.13 -19.95 16.40
N LYS A 220 -1.09 -21.27 16.16
CA LYS A 220 0.14 -22.00 15.83
C LYS A 220 0.75 -21.52 14.52
N MET A 221 -0.08 -21.28 13.50
CA MET A 221 0.36 -20.72 12.22
C MET A 221 0.99 -19.34 12.42
N LEU A 222 0.36 -18.48 13.21
CA LEU A 222 0.82 -17.11 13.52
C LEU A 222 2.07 -17.05 14.42
N HIS A 223 2.62 -18.18 14.88
CA HIS A 223 3.98 -18.19 15.44
C HIS A 223 5.06 -17.94 14.37
N CYS A 224 4.75 -18.21 13.10
CA CYS A 224 5.59 -17.84 11.96
C CYS A 224 5.30 -16.37 11.61
N GLU A 225 6.33 -15.58 11.29
CA GLU A 225 6.16 -14.20 10.85
C GLU A 225 5.11 -14.06 9.72
N PHE A 226 4.12 -13.19 9.94
CA PHE A 226 2.95 -13.04 9.07
C PHE A 226 2.68 -11.61 8.60
N GLY A 227 3.62 -10.68 8.83
CA GLY A 227 3.37 -9.25 8.62
C GLY A 227 4.60 -8.40 8.64
#